data_AF-A0A9E3A9U2-F1
#
_entry.id   AF-A0A9E3A9U2-F1
#
_cell.length_a   1.000
_cell.length_b   1.000
_cell.length_c   1.000
_cell.angle_alpha   90.00
_cell.angle_beta   90.00
_cell.angle_gamma   90.00
#
_symmetry.space_group_name_H-M   'P 1'
#
loop_
_entity.id
_entity.type
_entity.pdbx_description
1 polymer ?
#
loop_
_entity_poly.entity_id
_entity_poly.type
_entity_poly.pdbx_seq_one_letter_code
_entity_poly.pdbx_strand_id
1 'polypeptide(L)'
;MPNALTWLFLAALLAATATRLWLASRQIRHVRAHREAVPPSFAETIPLTAHQKAADYTAAKTRFGIVNTLVDAALILVFTLGGGVQWLSDAWTRWFDVG
;
A
#
# COMPACT_ATOMS: atom_id res chain seq x y z
N MET A 1 19.73 23.70 2.50
CA MET A 1 20.06 22.86 1.32
C MET A 1 19.61 21.44 1.64
N PRO A 2 18.96 20.69 0.73
CA PRO A 2 18.62 19.31 1.00
C PRO A 2 19.91 18.50 1.22
N ASN A 3 19.99 17.81 2.34
CA ASN A 3 21.18 17.06 2.77
C ASN A 3 21.22 15.70 2.06
N ALA A 4 22.38 15.05 2.00
CA ALA A 4 22.53 13.72 1.37
C ALA A 4 21.52 12.68 1.91
N LEU A 5 21.18 12.77 3.20
CA LEU A 5 20.16 11.92 3.84
C LEU A 5 18.76 12.11 3.26
N THR A 6 18.37 13.34 2.90
CA THR A 6 17.07 13.63 2.29
C THR A 6 16.95 12.97 0.92
N TRP A 7 18.00 13.02 0.11
CA TRP A 7 18.02 12.35 -1.19
C TRP A 7 18.00 10.84 -1.05
N LEU A 8 18.79 10.28 -0.12
CA LEU A 8 18.78 8.84 0.16
C LEU A 8 17.40 8.37 0.62
N PHE A 9 16.75 9.13 1.51
CA PHE A 9 15.40 8.86 1.99
C PHE A 9 14.38 8.88 0.86
N LEU A 10 14.38 9.92 0.01
CA LEU A 10 13.48 10.02 -1.13
C LEU A 10 13.69 8.86 -2.11
N ALA A 11 14.94 8.50 -2.40
CA ALA A 11 15.26 7.37 -3.27
C ALA A 11 14.78 6.05 -2.68
N ALA A 12 15.01 5.81 -1.39
CA ALA A 12 14.56 4.61 -0.69
C ALA A 12 13.02 4.52 -0.64
N LEU A 13 12.34 5.63 -0.35
CA LEU A 13 10.88 5.71 -0.34
C LEU A 13 10.30 5.41 -1.72
N LEU A 14 10.87 6.01 -2.76
CA LEU A 14 10.44 5.80 -4.14
C LEU A 14 10.67 4.35 -4.58
N ALA A 15 11.84 3.78 -4.27
CA ALA A 15 12.17 2.38 -4.55
C ALA A 15 11.22 1.42 -3.80
N ALA A 16 10.92 1.68 -2.53
CA ALA A 16 10.01 0.86 -1.73
C ALA A 16 8.58 0.92 -2.28
N THR A 17 8.07 2.12 -2.56
CA THR A 17 6.73 2.31 -3.14
C THR A 17 6.63 1.66 -4.52
N ALA A 18 7.61 1.89 -5.40
CA ALA A 18 7.64 1.26 -6.72
C ALA A 18 7.67 -0.27 -6.63
N THR A 19 8.46 -0.84 -5.71
CA THR A 19 8.54 -2.28 -5.49
C THR A 19 7.21 -2.84 -5.02
N ARG A 20 6.53 -2.18 -4.08
CA ARG A 20 5.19 -2.58 -3.62
C ARG A 20 4.14 -2.52 -4.74
N LEU A 21 4.13 -1.45 -5.52
CA LEU A 21 3.23 -1.30 -6.67
C LEU A 21 3.50 -2.39 -7.72
N TRP A 22 4.76 -2.71 -7.97
CA TRP A 22 5.16 -3.78 -8.89
C TRP A 22 4.72 -5.16 -8.39
N LEU A 23 4.95 -5.49 -7.10
CA LEU A 23 4.48 -6.73 -6.49
C LEU A 23 2.96 -6.85 -6.54
N ALA A 24 2.24 -5.79 -6.17
CA ALA A 24 0.78 -5.74 -6.21
C ALA A 24 0.26 -5.98 -7.64
N SER A 25 0.86 -5.33 -8.63
CA SER A 25 0.52 -5.53 -10.04
C SER A 25 0.84 -6.95 -10.53
N ARG A 26 1.95 -7.54 -10.07
CA ARG A 26 2.32 -8.93 -10.38
C ARG A 26 1.34 -9.92 -9.77
N GLN A 27 0.92 -9.68 -8.52
CA GLN A 27 -0.07 -10.51 -7.83
C GLN A 27 -1.42 -10.46 -8.54
N ILE A 28 -1.93 -9.27 -8.90
CA ILE A 28 -3.18 -9.13 -9.67
C ILE A 28 -3.09 -9.87 -11.00
N ARG A 29 -1.98 -9.72 -11.72
CA ARG A 29 -1.77 -10.40 -13.01
C ARG A 29 -1.75 -11.92 -12.86
N HIS A 30 -1.07 -12.44 -11.84
CA HIS A 30 -1.03 -13.87 -11.56
C HIS A 30 -2.40 -14.42 -11.15
N VAL A 31 -3.14 -13.70 -10.29
CA VAL A 31 -4.52 -14.07 -9.88
C VAL A 31 -5.47 -14.04 -11.06
N ARG A 32 -5.39 -13.02 -11.93
CA ARG A 32 -6.19 -12.93 -13.15
C ARG A 32 -5.87 -14.03 -14.15
N ALA A 33 -4.59 -14.37 -14.34
CA ALA A 33 -4.17 -15.42 -15.26
C ALA A 33 -4.64 -16.82 -14.83
N HIS A 34 -4.76 -17.08 -13.53
CA HIS A 34 -5.25 -18.36 -12.98
C HIS A 34 -6.73 -18.33 -12.60
N ARG A 35 -7.49 -17.29 -12.99
CA ARG A 35 -8.91 -17.16 -12.65
C ARG A 35 -9.82 -18.12 -13.42
N GLU A 36 -9.37 -18.58 -14.59
CA GLU A 36 -10.16 -19.38 -15.54
C GLU A 36 -9.97 -20.90 -15.35
N ALA A 37 -9.02 -21.32 -14.52
CA ALA A 37 -8.78 -22.71 -14.21
C ALA A 37 -8.82 -22.93 -12.69
N VAL A 38 -9.90 -23.54 -12.20
CA VAL A 38 -9.95 -24.07 -10.84
C VAL A 38 -9.06 -25.32 -10.82
N PRO A 39 -8.09 -25.43 -9.89
CA PRO A 39 -7.30 -26.64 -9.76
C PRO A 39 -8.24 -27.85 -9.57
N PRO A 40 -8.01 -28.99 -10.26
CA PRO A 40 -8.93 -30.13 -10.27
C PRO A 40 -9.29 -30.63 -8.87
N SER A 41 -8.38 -30.46 -7.90
CA SER A 41 -8.52 -30.83 -6.49
C SER A 41 -9.60 -30.05 -5.73
N PHE A 42 -10.07 -28.90 -6.24
CA PHE A 42 -11.08 -28.07 -5.57
C PHE A 42 -12.41 -27.96 -6.34
N ALA A 43 -12.49 -28.59 -7.51
CA ALA A 43 -13.66 -28.53 -8.39
C ALA A 43 -14.92 -29.17 -7.76
N GLU A 44 -14.77 -30.12 -6.85
CA GLU A 44 -15.90 -30.76 -6.15
C GLU A 44 -16.43 -29.95 -4.95
N THR A 45 -15.65 -29.01 -4.41
CA THR A 45 -16.02 -28.28 -3.17
C THR A 45 -16.39 -26.82 -3.43
N ILE A 46 -15.87 -26.21 -4.50
CA ILE A 46 -16.08 -24.79 -4.79
C ILE A 46 -16.59 -24.63 -6.22
N PRO A 47 -17.83 -24.12 -6.42
CA PRO A 47 -18.31 -23.83 -7.75
C PRO A 47 -17.44 -22.76 -8.42
N LEU A 48 -17.23 -22.89 -9.74
CA LEU A 48 -16.38 -22.01 -10.55
C LEU A 48 -16.68 -20.52 -10.34
N THR A 49 -17.96 -20.19 -10.14
CA THR A 49 -18.48 -18.84 -9.89
C THR A 49 -17.99 -18.25 -8.55
N ALA A 50 -17.86 -19.08 -7.51
CA ALA A 50 -17.32 -18.65 -6.21
C ALA A 50 -15.81 -18.41 -6.28
N HIS A 51 -15.07 -19.22 -7.05
CA HIS A 51 -13.64 -19.03 -7.28
C HIS A 51 -13.34 -17.75 -8.07
N GLN A 52 -14.13 -17.46 -9.11
CA GLN A 52 -14.06 -16.20 -9.85
C GLN A 52 -14.35 -14.99 -8.95
N LYS A 53 -15.38 -15.08 -8.09
CA LYS A 53 -15.71 -14.03 -7.12
C LYS A 53 -14.58 -13.79 -6.11
N ALA A 54 -13.93 -14.85 -5.63
CA ALA A 54 -12.77 -14.74 -4.73
C ALA A 54 -11.54 -14.15 -5.42
N ALA A 55 -11.30 -14.48 -6.69
CA ALA A 55 -10.24 -13.89 -7.51
C ALA A 55 -10.48 -12.39 -7.76
N ASP A 56 -11.71 -12.01 -8.09
CA ASP A 56 -12.10 -10.61 -8.26
C ASP A 56 -12.02 -9.82 -6.95
N TYR A 57 -12.46 -10.41 -5.83
CA TYR A 57 -12.30 -9.81 -4.51
C TYR A 57 -10.82 -9.62 -4.15
N THR A 58 -9.97 -10.59 -4.45
CA THR A 58 -8.51 -10.49 -4.22
C THR A 58 -7.92 -9.38 -5.08
N ALA A 59 -8.29 -9.27 -6.35
CA ALA A 59 -7.83 -8.20 -7.23
C ALA A 59 -8.30 -6.81 -6.74
N ALA A 60 -9.55 -6.69 -6.29
CA ALA A 60 -10.08 -5.46 -5.71
C ALA A 60 -9.35 -5.08 -4.41
N LYS A 61 -9.10 -6.06 -3.53
CA LYS A 61 -8.34 -5.87 -2.28
C LYS A 61 -6.90 -5.44 -2.56
N THR A 62 -6.23 -6.02 -3.56
CA THR A 62 -4.89 -5.60 -3.94
C THR A 62 -4.87 -4.18 -4.51
N ARG A 63 -5.90 -3.78 -5.28
CA ARG A 63 -6.04 -2.39 -5.75
C ARG A 63 -6.24 -1.40 -4.61
N PHE A 64 -6.98 -1.79 -3.57
CA PHE A 64 -7.10 -0.99 -2.35
C PHE A 64 -5.74 -0.86 -1.63
N GLY A 65 -4.96 -1.94 -1.57
CA GLY A 65 -3.60 -1.92 -1.01
C GLY A 65 -2.64 -0.97 -1.75
N ILE A 66 -2.82 -0.79 -3.07
CA ILE A 66 -2.08 0.21 -3.85
C ILE A 66 -2.40 1.63 -3.37
N VAL A 67 -3.68 1.96 -3.21
CA VAL A 67 -4.10 3.29 -2.72
C VAL A 67 -3.56 3.53 -1.31
N ASN A 68 -3.65 2.54 -0.42
CA ASN A 68 -3.10 2.64 0.92
C ASN A 68 -1.60 2.94 0.89
N THR A 69 -0.84 2.24 0.04
CA THR A 69 0.61 2.46 -0.10
C THR A 69 0.94 3.89 -0.55
N LEU A 70 0.13 4.47 -1.45
CA LEU A 70 0.31 5.86 -1.88
C LEU A 70 -0.01 6.85 -0.77
N VAL A 71 -1.09 6.62 -0.02
CA VAL A 71 -1.48 7.45 1.13
C VAL A 71 -0.39 7.39 2.22
N ASP A 72 0.11 6.20 2.53
CA ASP A 72 1.20 6.01 3.49
C ASP A 72 2.46 6.77 3.06
N ALA A 73 2.86 6.65 1.79
CA ALA A 73 4.02 7.38 1.26
C ALA A 73 3.83 8.90 1.33
N ALA A 74 2.63 9.41 1.01
CA ALA A 74 2.30 10.82 1.10
C ALA A 74 2.35 11.32 2.56
N LEU A 75 1.77 10.56 3.50
CA LEU A 75 1.84 10.88 4.92
C LEU A 75 3.28 10.92 5.40
N ILE A 76 4.10 9.92 5.04
CA ILE A 76 5.52 9.88 5.39
C ILE A 76 6.26 11.12 4.88
N LEU A 77 5.99 11.57 3.64
CA LEU A 77 6.57 12.80 3.10
C LEU A 77 6.16 14.04 3.89
N VAL A 78 4.87 14.17 4.22
CA VAL A 78 4.34 15.30 5.00
C VAL A 78 4.95 15.33 6.41
N PHE A 79 5.03 14.18 7.09
CA PHE A 79 5.61 14.11 8.42
C PHE A 79 7.13 14.37 8.41
N THR A 80 7.86 13.84 7.42
CA THR A 80 9.33 13.90 7.39
C THR A 80 9.88 15.21 6.83
N LEU A 81 9.28 15.72 5.75
CA LEU A 81 9.78 16.91 5.03
C LEU A 81 8.85 18.11 5.16
N GLY A 82 7.54 17.87 5.30
CA GLY A 82 6.54 18.93 5.46
C GLY A 82 6.43 19.50 6.88
N GLY A 83 7.23 18.99 7.83
CA GLY A 83 7.17 19.43 9.22
C GLY A 83 5.95 18.92 9.99
N GLY A 84 5.28 17.86 9.51
CA GLY A 84 4.12 17.29 10.20
C GLY A 84 4.43 16.82 11.64
N VAL A 85 5.65 16.36 11.90
CA VAL A 85 6.09 16.04 13.27
C VAL A 85 6.17 17.30 14.14
N GLN A 86 6.67 18.41 13.59
CA GLN A 86 6.73 19.68 14.30
C GLN A 86 5.33 20.18 14.64
N TRP A 87 4.41 20.14 13.67
CA TRP A 87 3.01 20.50 13.89
C TRP A 87 2.35 19.67 15.00
N LEU A 88 2.60 18.35 15.01
CA LEU A 88 2.08 17.46 16.05
C LEU A 88 2.68 17.78 17.43
N SER A 89 3.98 18.06 17.47
CA SER A 89 4.68 18.48 18.70
C SER A 89 4.12 19.79 19.25
N ASP A 90 3.88 20.78 18.38
CA ASP A 90 3.32 22.07 18.77
C ASP A 90 1.87 21.92 19.25
N ALA A 91 1.07 21.09 18.58
CA ALA A 91 -0.30 20.78 18.99
C ALA A 91 -0.36 20.10 20.36
N TRP A 92 0.53 19.14 20.62
CA TRP A 92 0.65 18.47 21.91
C TRP A 92 1.09 19.44 23.01
N THR A 93 2.09 20.27 22.75
CA THR A 93 2.58 21.25 23.72
C THR A 93 1.47 22.23 24.09
N ARG A 94 0.72 22.75 23.12
CA ARG A 94 -0.46 23.62 23.40
C ARG A 94 -1.53 22.90 24.20
N TRP A 95 -1.75 21.61 23.97
CA TRP A 95 -2.75 20.87 24.72
C TRP A 95 -2.36 20.67 26.19
N PHE A 96 -1.07 20.45 26.47
CA PHE A 96 -0.55 20.33 27.82
C PHE A 96 -0.32 21.67 28.53
N ASP A 97 -0.06 22.76 27.80
CA ASP A 97 0.14 24.11 28.36
C ASP A 97 -1.18 24.84 28.66
N VAL A 98 -2.30 24.34 28.13
CA VAL A 98 -3.67 24.86 28.39
C VAL A 98 -4.35 24.13 29.57
N GLY A 99 -3.65 23.22 30.27
CA GLY A 99 -4.11 22.54 31.49
C GLY A 99 -3.33 22.96 32.72
#